data_AF-A0AAV5I1U7-F1
#
_entry.id   AF-A0AAV5I1U7-F1
#
_cell.length_a   1.000
_cell.length_b   1.000
_cell.length_c   1.000
_cell.angle_alpha   90.00
_cell.angle_beta   90.00
_cell.angle_gamma   90.00
#
_symmetry.space_group_name_H-M   'P 1'
#
loop_
_entity.id
_entity.type
_entity.pdbx_description
1 polymer ?
#
loop_
_entity_poly.entity_id
_entity_poly.type
_entity_poly.pdbx_seq_one_letter_code
_entity_poly.pdbx_strand_id
1 'polypeptide(L)'
;MNCITSCVHVAHVNDVLEHKKNLMHVLLLCLSPGLTWTVKVSAFPSIKELCLRLHSILEDSNEAILQASATSFVQELLTGVAPKIIECVITIKIAQVHVAASKCLLEITKLCKHISSVHWTETGIKGELLNQIEAEKNEQAKSLLRKCVEILENLEQANIQET
;
A
#
# COMPACT_ATOMS: atom_id res chain seq x y z
N MET A 1 14.45 10.00 1.80
CA MET A 1 13.72 8.86 1.20
C MET A 1 14.35 8.34 -0.08
N ASN A 2 14.95 9.18 -0.95
CA ASN A 2 15.64 8.67 -2.16
C ASN A 2 16.68 7.58 -1.89
N CYS A 3 17.51 7.74 -0.84
CA CYS A 3 18.44 6.69 -0.41
C CYS A 3 17.74 5.38 -0.06
N ILE A 4 16.62 5.45 0.68
CA ILE A 4 15.83 4.27 1.06
C ILE A 4 15.23 3.60 -0.17
N THR A 5 14.68 4.39 -1.10
CA THR A 5 14.20 3.85 -2.39
C THR A 5 15.32 3.10 -3.12
N SER A 6 16.50 3.70 -3.25
CA SER A 6 17.65 3.05 -3.88
C SER A 6 18.10 1.79 -3.14
N CYS A 7 18.12 1.80 -1.80
CA CYS A 7 18.45 0.63 -1.00
C CYS A 7 17.45 -0.50 -1.21
N VAL A 8 16.14 -0.22 -1.16
CA VAL A 8 15.09 -1.21 -1.44
C VAL A 8 15.19 -1.73 -2.87
N HIS A 9 15.52 -0.87 -3.84
CA HIS A 9 15.67 -1.26 -5.24
C HIS A 9 16.80 -2.27 -5.46
N VAL A 10 17.94 -2.12 -4.78
CA VAL A 10 19.12 -2.98 -5.00
C VAL A 10 19.27 -4.12 -3.98
N ALA A 11 18.56 -4.07 -2.85
CA ALA A 11 18.65 -5.10 -1.81
C ALA A 11 18.27 -6.49 -2.34
N HIS A 12 18.79 -7.56 -1.74
CA HIS A 12 18.30 -8.90 -2.03
C HIS A 12 16.88 -9.07 -1.44
N VAL A 13 16.02 -9.88 -2.06
CA VAL A 13 14.63 -10.07 -1.60
C VAL A 13 14.55 -10.57 -0.16
N ASN A 14 15.48 -11.46 0.24
CA ASN A 14 15.56 -11.97 1.60
C ASN A 14 15.86 -10.86 2.61
N ASP A 15 16.79 -9.95 2.28
CA ASP A 15 17.16 -8.84 3.17
C ASP A 15 15.98 -7.87 3.36
N VAL A 16 15.19 -7.65 2.31
CA VAL A 16 13.97 -6.82 2.38
C VAL A 16 12.97 -7.42 3.37
N LEU A 17 12.78 -8.74 3.34
CA LEU A 17 11.88 -9.44 4.25
C LEU A 17 12.43 -9.50 5.68
N GLU A 18 13.73 -9.75 5.85
CA GLU A 18 14.41 -9.76 7.15
C GLU A 18 14.26 -8.41 7.86
N HIS A 19 14.39 -7.31 7.12
CA HIS A 19 14.27 -5.96 7.64
C HIS A 19 12.85 -5.37 7.58
N LYS A 20 11.81 -6.19 7.36
CA LYS A 20 10.42 -5.70 7.23
C LYS A 20 9.97 -4.78 8.36
N LYS A 21 10.33 -5.11 9.61
CA LYS A 21 9.96 -4.30 10.80
C LYS A 21 10.58 -2.92 10.77
N ASN A 22 11.85 -2.83 10.36
CA ASN A 22 12.56 -1.56 10.24
C ASN A 22 11.97 -0.71 9.11
N LEU A 23 11.67 -1.34 7.97
CA LEU A 23 11.01 -0.68 6.85
C LEU A 23 9.63 -0.15 7.26
N MET A 24 8.79 -0.98 7.88
CA MET A 24 7.49 -0.56 8.42
C MET A 24 7.62 0.62 9.37
N HIS A 25 8.55 0.56 10.32
CA HIS A 25 8.79 1.63 11.28
C HIS A 25 9.12 2.95 10.58
N VAL A 26 10.06 2.94 9.63
CA VAL A 26 10.46 4.14 8.88
C VAL A 26 9.29 4.70 8.07
N LEU A 27 8.52 3.85 7.38
CA LEU A 27 7.37 4.28 6.58
C LEU A 27 6.29 4.93 7.46
N LEU A 28 5.95 4.31 8.58
CA LEU A 28 4.97 4.84 9.53
C LEU A 28 5.45 6.15 10.16
N LEU A 29 6.74 6.25 10.50
CA LEU A 29 7.34 7.49 11.00
C LEU A 29 7.17 8.61 9.96
N CYS A 30 7.53 8.35 8.70
CA CYS A 30 7.43 9.33 7.61
C CYS A 30 6.00 9.80 7.35
N LEU A 31 5.01 8.92 7.56
CA LEU A 31 3.59 9.23 7.37
C LEU A 31 2.92 9.81 8.63
N SER A 32 3.63 9.93 9.75
CA SER A 32 3.07 10.45 11.01
C SER A 32 2.55 11.89 10.90
N PRO A 33 1.45 12.25 11.57
CA PRO A 33 0.81 13.57 11.40
C PRO A 33 1.72 14.78 11.65
N GLY A 34 2.74 14.63 12.50
CA GLY A 34 3.68 15.71 12.85
C GLY A 34 4.70 16.08 11.77
N LEU A 35 4.83 15.28 10.70
CA LEU A 35 5.76 15.56 9.62
C LEU A 35 5.10 16.32 8.46
N THR A 36 5.91 17.13 7.76
CA THR A 36 5.42 17.94 6.65
C THR A 36 4.94 17.08 5.48
N TRP A 37 4.01 17.61 4.69
CA TRP A 37 3.51 16.92 3.51
C TRP A 37 4.62 16.56 2.49
N THR A 38 5.68 17.37 2.43
CA THR A 38 6.83 17.10 1.55
C THR A 38 7.57 15.82 1.94
N VAL A 39 7.71 15.56 3.25
CA VAL A 39 8.31 14.32 3.76
C VAL A 39 7.43 13.13 3.37
N LYS A 40 6.11 13.25 3.56
CA LYS A 40 5.14 12.20 3.18
C LYS A 40 5.21 11.87 1.69
N VAL A 41 5.19 12.90 0.83
CA VAL A 41 5.32 12.73 -0.63
C VAL A 41 6.66 12.09 -1.00
N SER A 42 7.74 12.45 -0.31
CA SER A 42 9.05 11.83 -0.55
C SER A 42 9.10 10.34 -0.18
N ALA A 43 8.21 9.86 0.70
CA ALA A 43 8.14 8.46 1.11
C ALA A 43 7.39 7.58 0.10
N PHE A 44 6.45 8.13 -0.66
CA PHE A 44 5.64 7.37 -1.61
C PHE A 44 6.45 6.60 -2.67
N PRO A 45 7.53 7.14 -3.27
CA PRO A 45 8.40 6.36 -4.14
C PRO A 45 9.04 5.14 -3.46
N SER A 46 9.43 5.24 -2.19
CA SER A 46 10.02 4.12 -1.44
C SER A 46 8.98 3.03 -1.17
N ILE A 47 7.74 3.43 -0.85
CA ILE A 47 6.62 2.49 -0.68
C ILE A 47 6.31 1.79 -2.00
N LYS A 48 6.23 2.55 -3.11
CA LYS A 48 6.03 1.97 -4.43
C LYS A 48 7.12 0.96 -4.79
N GLU A 49 8.39 1.30 -4.57
CA GLU A 49 9.50 0.39 -4.86
C GLU A 49 9.40 -0.88 -4.03
N LEU A 50 9.09 -0.76 -2.73
CA LEU A 50 8.81 -1.91 -1.88
C LEU A 50 7.66 -2.77 -2.42
N CYS A 51 6.58 -2.16 -2.89
CA CYS A 51 5.49 -2.89 -3.54
C CYS A 51 5.97 -3.68 -4.76
N LEU A 52 6.81 -3.08 -5.63
CA LEU A 52 7.37 -3.80 -6.79
C LEU A 52 8.23 -5.00 -6.36
N ARG A 53 9.05 -4.85 -5.31
CA ARG A 53 9.85 -5.94 -4.77
C ARG A 53 8.99 -7.08 -4.22
N LEU A 54 7.93 -6.76 -3.49
CA LEU A 54 6.98 -7.75 -2.97
C LEU A 54 6.20 -8.44 -4.10
N HIS A 55 5.80 -7.70 -5.13
CA HIS A 55 5.12 -8.25 -6.29
C HIS A 55 5.97 -9.31 -7.00
N SER A 56 7.25 -9.02 -7.27
CA SER A 56 8.17 -9.99 -7.89
C SER A 56 8.32 -11.25 -7.04
N ILE A 57 8.37 -11.13 -5.71
CA ILE A 57 8.41 -12.32 -4.85
C ILE A 57 7.13 -13.16 -5.00
N LEU A 58 5.97 -12.51 -5.06
CA LEU A 58 4.67 -13.19 -5.11
C LEU A 58 4.40 -13.82 -6.49
N GLU A 59 4.91 -13.25 -7.58
CA GLU A 59 4.76 -13.82 -8.93
C GLU A 59 5.86 -14.82 -9.31
N ASP A 60 7.12 -14.53 -8.98
CA ASP A 60 8.27 -15.24 -9.55
C ASP A 60 8.82 -16.36 -8.65
N SER A 61 8.54 -16.32 -7.34
CA SER A 61 9.11 -17.29 -6.40
C SER A 61 8.28 -18.56 -6.30
N ASN A 62 8.92 -19.72 -6.43
CA ASN A 62 8.32 -21.02 -6.10
C ASN A 62 8.51 -21.41 -4.61
N GLU A 63 9.21 -20.58 -3.83
CA GLU A 63 9.52 -20.88 -2.44
C GLU A 63 8.36 -20.45 -1.52
N ALA A 64 7.61 -21.43 -1.00
CA ALA A 64 6.44 -21.20 -0.16
C ALA A 64 6.73 -20.33 1.09
N ILE A 65 7.91 -20.47 1.70
CA ILE A 65 8.31 -19.67 2.87
C ILE A 65 8.47 -18.19 2.49
N LEU A 66 9.06 -17.93 1.32
CA LEU A 66 9.27 -16.58 0.81
C LEU A 66 7.93 -15.92 0.45
N GLN A 67 7.04 -16.65 -0.22
CA GLN A 67 5.70 -16.19 -0.53
C GLN A 67 4.89 -15.90 0.74
N ALA A 68 4.90 -16.79 1.73
CA ALA A 68 4.20 -16.56 3.00
C ALA A 68 4.72 -15.32 3.74
N SER A 69 6.04 -15.11 3.73
CA SER A 69 6.68 -13.93 4.33
C SER A 69 6.30 -12.63 3.60
N ALA A 70 6.28 -12.65 2.26
CA ALA A 70 5.84 -11.52 1.46
C ALA A 70 4.36 -11.21 1.67
N THR A 71 3.48 -12.22 1.67
CA THR A 71 2.05 -12.08 1.98
C THR A 71 1.83 -11.43 3.35
N SER A 72 2.53 -11.89 4.38
CA SER A 72 2.50 -11.27 5.71
C SER A 72 2.93 -9.80 5.67
N PHE A 73 3.96 -9.46 4.88
CA PHE A 73 4.40 -8.07 4.74
C PHE A 73 3.37 -7.21 3.99
N VAL A 74 2.71 -7.74 2.96
CA VAL A 74 1.61 -7.03 2.28
C VAL A 74 0.46 -6.74 3.25
N GLN A 75 0.09 -7.71 4.10
CA GLN A 75 -0.92 -7.48 5.15
C GLN A 75 -0.51 -6.38 6.12
N GLU A 76 0.76 -6.31 6.53
CA GLU A 76 1.29 -5.24 7.38
C GLU A 76 1.22 -3.86 6.69
N LEU A 77 1.57 -3.79 5.40
CA LEU A 77 1.45 -2.56 4.60
C LEU A 77 -0.01 -2.10 4.52
N LEU A 78 -0.93 -3.03 4.28
CA LEU A 78 -2.34 -2.74 4.19
C LEU A 78 -2.92 -2.28 5.53
N THR A 79 -2.59 -2.96 6.64
CA THR A 79 -3.16 -2.63 7.96
C THR A 79 -2.49 -1.41 8.61
N GLY A 80 -1.21 -1.16 8.34
CA GLY A 80 -0.45 -0.06 8.94
C GLY A 80 -0.28 1.16 8.04
N VAL A 81 0.22 0.97 6.82
CA VAL A 81 0.65 2.07 5.93
C VAL A 81 -0.51 2.65 5.13
N ALA A 82 -1.40 1.82 4.57
CA ALA A 82 -2.51 2.29 3.75
C ALA A 82 -3.45 3.27 4.47
N PRO A 83 -3.87 3.05 5.74
CA PRO A 83 -4.68 4.02 6.47
C PRO A 83 -3.98 5.37 6.64
N LYS A 84 -2.66 5.36 6.82
CA LYS A 84 -1.86 6.60 6.90
C LYS A 84 -1.75 7.32 5.57
N ILE A 85 -1.73 6.61 4.45
CA ILE A 85 -1.80 7.22 3.12
C ILE A 85 -3.18 7.84 2.89
N ILE A 86 -4.26 7.17 3.31
CA ILE A 86 -5.63 7.70 3.21
C ILE A 86 -5.78 8.97 4.06
N GLU A 87 -5.26 8.97 5.29
CA GLU A 87 -5.18 10.15 6.15
C GLU A 87 -4.47 11.32 5.44
N CYS A 88 -3.42 11.06 4.64
CA CYS A 88 -2.76 12.10 3.85
C CYS A 88 -3.69 12.72 2.79
N VAL A 89 -4.50 11.90 2.11
CA VAL A 89 -5.48 12.37 1.11
C VAL A 89 -6.56 13.22 1.76
N ILE A 90 -7.02 12.82 2.95
CA ILE A 90 -8.09 13.52 3.69
C ILE A 90 -7.60 14.88 4.23
N THR A 91 -6.41 14.89 4.83
CA THR A 91 -5.97 16.04 5.66
C THR A 91 -5.20 17.10 4.88
N ILE A 92 -4.47 16.73 3.83
CA ILE A 92 -3.53 17.63 3.15
C ILE A 92 -4.19 18.23 1.91
N LYS A 93 -4.67 19.47 2.01
CA LYS A 93 -5.41 20.19 0.95
C LYS A 93 -4.55 20.67 -0.23
N ILE A 94 -3.72 19.80 -0.79
CA ILE A 94 -2.83 20.09 -1.92
C ILE A 94 -3.06 19.01 -2.98
N ALA A 95 -3.59 19.40 -4.14
CA ALA A 95 -3.98 18.47 -5.21
C ALA A 95 -2.89 17.46 -5.62
N GLN A 96 -1.61 17.90 -5.67
CA GLN A 96 -0.50 17.01 -6.02
C GLN A 96 -0.28 15.90 -4.98
N VAL A 97 -0.56 16.19 -3.70
CA VAL A 97 -0.43 15.22 -2.60
C VAL A 97 -1.53 14.18 -2.71
N HIS A 98 -2.77 14.60 -3.00
CA HIS A 98 -3.88 13.67 -3.22
C HIS A 98 -3.55 12.68 -4.34
N VAL A 99 -3.11 13.17 -5.51
CA VAL A 99 -2.74 12.31 -6.64
C VAL A 99 -1.58 11.38 -6.28
N ALA A 100 -0.53 11.88 -5.62
CA ALA A 100 0.62 11.06 -5.27
C ALA A 100 0.28 9.98 -4.22
N ALA A 101 -0.51 10.34 -3.20
CA ALA A 101 -0.98 9.43 -2.17
C ALA A 101 -1.92 8.36 -2.75
N SER A 102 -2.90 8.75 -3.57
CA SER A 102 -3.81 7.79 -4.22
C SER A 102 -3.07 6.83 -5.17
N LYS A 103 -2.03 7.30 -5.88
CA LYS A 103 -1.15 6.41 -6.67
C LYS A 103 -0.42 5.43 -5.76
N CYS A 104 0.16 5.92 -4.67
CA CYS A 104 0.87 5.08 -3.71
C CYS A 104 -0.04 4.02 -3.09
N LEU A 105 -1.25 4.40 -2.71
CA LEU A 105 -2.26 3.49 -2.19
C LEU A 105 -2.60 2.40 -3.21
N LEU A 106 -2.84 2.78 -4.47
CA LEU A 106 -3.16 1.83 -5.53
C LEU A 106 -2.07 0.76 -5.72
N GLU A 107 -0.79 1.12 -5.57
CA GLU A 107 0.30 0.13 -5.65
C GLU A 107 0.25 -0.87 -4.49
N ILE A 108 -0.11 -0.45 -3.27
CA ILE A 108 -0.35 -1.38 -2.15
C ILE A 108 -1.58 -2.26 -2.45
N THR A 109 -2.68 -1.66 -2.89
CA THR A 109 -3.93 -2.39 -3.15
C THR A 109 -3.77 -3.44 -4.25
N LYS A 110 -2.96 -3.19 -5.28
CA LYS A 110 -2.69 -4.19 -6.34
C LYS A 110 -2.05 -5.47 -5.81
N LEU A 111 -1.23 -5.39 -4.75
CA LEU A 111 -0.61 -6.58 -4.13
C LEU A 111 -1.64 -7.51 -3.50
N CYS A 112 -2.82 -6.99 -3.15
CA CYS A 112 -3.87 -7.77 -2.53
C CYS A 112 -4.43 -8.85 -3.48
N LYS A 113 -4.25 -8.71 -4.80
CA LYS A 113 -4.62 -9.74 -5.79
C LYS A 113 -3.87 -11.06 -5.61
N HIS A 114 -2.70 -11.01 -4.99
CA HIS A 114 -1.84 -12.16 -4.76
C HIS A 114 -2.02 -12.75 -3.35
N ILE A 115 -2.81 -12.09 -2.50
CA ILE A 115 -3.19 -12.63 -1.19
C ILE A 115 -4.40 -13.53 -1.41
N SER A 116 -4.34 -14.77 -0.91
CA SER A 116 -5.52 -15.64 -0.93
C SER A 116 -6.67 -15.01 -0.18
N SER A 117 -7.88 -15.22 -0.69
CA SER A 117 -9.16 -14.82 -0.12
C SER A 117 -9.21 -15.05 1.42
N VAL A 118 -8.78 -16.23 1.86
CA VAL A 118 -8.71 -16.72 3.26
C VAL A 118 -7.86 -15.85 4.18
N HIS A 119 -6.85 -15.16 3.64
CA HIS A 119 -5.96 -14.29 4.40
C HIS A 119 -6.34 -12.81 4.31
N TRP A 120 -7.40 -12.49 3.58
CA TRP A 120 -7.96 -11.15 3.56
C TRP A 120 -8.73 -10.88 4.86
N THR A 121 -8.27 -9.89 5.63
CA THR A 121 -9.08 -9.31 6.70
C THR A 121 -9.55 -7.95 6.22
N GLU A 122 -10.87 -7.75 6.13
CA GLU A 122 -11.43 -6.44 5.83
C GLU A 122 -10.94 -5.43 6.87
N THR A 123 -10.11 -4.49 6.44
CA THR A 123 -9.44 -3.52 7.32
C THR A 123 -10.28 -2.25 7.57
N GLY A 124 -11.55 -2.24 7.17
CA GLY A 124 -12.39 -1.03 7.16
C GLY A 124 -11.94 0.03 6.15
N ILE A 125 -10.84 -0.21 5.42
CA ILE A 125 -10.24 0.69 4.44
C ILE A 125 -11.23 1.01 3.30
N LYS A 126 -12.04 0.04 2.88
CA LYS A 126 -13.02 0.21 1.82
C LYS A 126 -14.05 1.30 2.16
N GLY A 127 -14.60 1.28 3.37
CA GLY A 127 -15.56 2.30 3.83
C GLY A 127 -14.95 3.71 3.84
N GLU A 128 -13.72 3.84 4.32
CA GLU A 128 -13.01 5.12 4.32
C GLU A 128 -12.73 5.61 2.89
N LEU A 129 -12.40 4.71 1.97
CA LEU A 129 -12.18 5.05 0.56
C LEU A 129 -13.45 5.54 -0.12
N LEU A 130 -14.59 4.89 0.14
CA LEU A 130 -15.89 5.32 -0.40
C LEU A 130 -16.23 6.75 0.06
N ASN A 131 -16.10 7.02 1.37
CA ASN A 131 -16.29 8.36 1.92
C ASN A 131 -15.36 9.39 1.26
N GLN A 132 -14.09 9.03 1.09
CA GLN A 132 -13.11 9.94 0.49
C GLN A 132 -13.38 10.16 -1.02
N ILE A 133 -13.87 9.18 -1.76
CA ILE A 133 -14.24 9.32 -3.18
C ILE A 133 -15.35 10.36 -3.36
N GLU A 134 -16.32 10.41 -2.44
CA GLU A 134 -17.41 11.39 -2.47
C GLU A 134 -16.90 12.81 -2.20
N ALA A 135 -15.97 12.96 -1.24
CA ALA A 135 -15.41 14.24 -0.85
C ALA A 135 -14.31 14.77 -1.79
N GLU A 136 -13.64 13.89 -2.54
CA GLU A 136 -12.50 14.24 -3.38
C GLU A 136 -12.90 15.17 -4.53
N LYS A 137 -12.14 16.25 -4.72
CA LYS A 137 -12.38 17.23 -5.80
C LYS A 137 -11.45 17.02 -6.99
N ASN A 138 -10.32 16.37 -6.79
CA ASN A 138 -9.37 16.05 -7.84
C ASN A 138 -9.82 14.77 -8.58
N GLU A 139 -10.27 14.91 -9.82
CA GLU A 139 -10.78 13.77 -10.60
C GLU A 139 -9.75 12.68 -10.86
N GLN A 140 -8.46 13.04 -10.97
CA GLN A 140 -7.40 12.03 -11.12
C GLN A 140 -7.23 11.21 -9.84
N ALA A 141 -7.18 11.86 -8.68
CA ALA A 141 -7.12 11.18 -7.38
C ALA A 141 -8.38 10.31 -7.18
N LYS A 142 -9.56 10.86 -7.46
CA LYS A 142 -10.85 10.14 -7.38
C LYS A 142 -10.86 8.88 -8.25
N SER A 143 -10.39 8.96 -9.49
CA SER A 143 -10.26 7.79 -10.37
C SER A 143 -9.34 6.72 -9.80
N LEU A 144 -8.22 7.11 -9.19
CA LEU A 144 -7.28 6.17 -8.56
C LEU A 144 -7.90 5.50 -7.32
N LEU A 145 -8.61 6.26 -6.48
CA LEU A 145 -9.30 5.71 -5.31
C LEU A 145 -10.41 4.72 -5.71
N ARG A 146 -11.19 5.02 -6.77
CA ARG A 146 -12.18 4.07 -7.32
C ARG A 146 -11.55 2.76 -7.76
N LYS A 147 -10.38 2.80 -8.41
CA LYS A 147 -9.64 1.58 -8.77
C LYS A 147 -9.20 0.78 -7.56
N CYS A 148 -8.88 1.45 -6.44
CA CYS A 148 -8.58 0.75 -5.19
C CYS A 148 -9.82 -0.01 -4.71
N VAL A 149 -10.97 0.66 -4.63
CA VAL A 149 -12.24 0.03 -4.22
C VAL A 149 -12.61 -1.15 -5.11
N GLU A 150 -12.51 -1.00 -6.43
CA GLU A 150 -12.80 -2.08 -7.39
C GLU A 150 -11.94 -3.33 -7.14
N ILE A 151 -10.65 -3.15 -6.86
CA ILE A 151 -9.76 -4.29 -6.53
C ILE A 151 -10.21 -4.96 -5.23
N LEU A 152 -10.56 -4.18 -4.21
CA LEU A 152 -11.02 -4.71 -2.93
C LEU A 152 -12.35 -5.46 -3.06
N GLU A 153 -13.29 -4.94 -3.84
CA GLU A 153 -14.59 -5.58 -4.11
C GLU A 153 -14.44 -6.91 -4.84
N ASN A 154 -13.56 -6.96 -5.84
CA ASN A 154 -13.29 -8.21 -6.56
C ASN A 154 -12.70 -9.29 -5.62
N LEU A 155 -11.89 -8.90 -4.63
CA LEU A 155 -11.35 -9.81 -3.62
C LEU A 155 -12.42 -10.30 -2.64
N GLU A 156 -13.32 -9.42 -2.21
CA GLU A 156 -14.46 -9.79 -1.35
C GLU A 156 -15.43 -10.75 -2.05
N GLN A 157 -15.68 -10.54 -3.34
CA GLN A 157 -16.56 -11.42 -4.12
C GLN A 157 -15.94 -12.82 -4.33
N ALA A 158 -14.63 -12.89 -4.59
CA ALA A 158 -13.91 -14.16 -4.69
C ALA A 158 -13.97 -14.95 -3.36
N ASN A 159 -13.89 -14.24 -2.22
CA ASN A 159 -14.07 -14.82 -0.89
C ASN A 159 -15.43 -15.50 -0.69
N ILE A 160 -16.52 -14.86 -1.13
CA ILE A 160 -17.89 -15.38 -0.97
C ILE A 160 -18.12 -16.63 -1.82
N GLN A 161 -17.43 -16.76 -2.96
CA GLN A 161 -17.58 -17.90 -3.88
C GLN A 161 -16.80 -19.15 -3.45
N GLU A 162 -15.86 -19.04 -2.50
CA GLU A 162 -15.05 -20.16 -1.98
C GLU A 162 -15.61 -20.77 -0.67
N THR A 163 -16.69 -20.20 -0.12
CA THR A 163 -17.48 -20.73 1.02
C THR A 163 -18.75 -21.41 0.57
#